data_AF-A0AAW6I5T5-F1
#
_entry.id   AF-A0AAW6I5T5-F1
#
_cell.length_a   1.000
_cell.length_b   1.000
_cell.length_c   1.000
_cell.angle_alpha   90.00
_cell.angle_beta   90.00
_cell.angle_gamma   90.00
#
_symmetry.space_group_name_H-M   'P 1'
#
loop_
_entity.id
_entity.type
_entity.pdbx_description
1 polymer ?
#
loop_
_entity_poly.entity_id
_entity_poly.type
_entity_poly.pdbx_seq_one_letter_code
_entity_poly.pdbx_strand_id
1 'polypeptide(L)' 'VKCNIIDTPGHMDFIAEVERTFKMLDGAVLILSAKEGIQAQTKLLFNTLQKLQIPTIIFINKIDRAGVNLERLY' A
#
# COMPACT_ATOMS: atom_id res chain seq x y z
N VAL A 1 -8.68 20.19 -9.57
CA VAL A 1 -9.13 19.19 -8.57
C VAL A 1 -8.21 19.30 -7.37
N LYS A 2 -8.76 19.30 -6.14
CA LYS A 2 -7.96 19.32 -4.90
C LYS A 2 -7.89 17.90 -4.35
N CYS A 3 -6.70 17.43 -4.01
CA CYS A 3 -6.49 16.16 -3.32
C CYS A 3 -5.85 16.43 -1.95
N ASN A 4 -6.31 15.75 -0.91
CA ASN A 4 -5.67 15.78 0.41
C ASN A 4 -4.98 14.42 0.63
N ILE A 5 -3.74 14.45 1.10
CA ILE A 5 -2.95 13.23 1.32
C ILE A 5 -2.89 12.98 2.82
N ILE A 6 -3.21 11.75 3.23
CA ILE A 6 -3.01 11.27 4.60
C ILE A 6 -1.82 10.32 4.56
N ASP A 7 -0.77 10.65 5.29
CA ASP A 7 0.36 9.74 5.50
C ASP A 7 0.01 8.77 6.63
N THR A 8 0.35 7.50 6.45
CA THR A 8 0.05 6.43 7.42
C THR A 8 1.34 5.67 7.71
N PRO A 9 1.64 5.34 8.98
CA PRO A 9 2.89 4.65 9.30
C PRO A 9 2.93 3.24 8.67
N GLY A 10 4.04 2.89 8.02
CA GLY A 10 4.21 1.60 7.34
C GLY A 10 4.72 0.45 8.23
N HIS A 11 4.91 0.70 9.54
CA HIS A 11 5.46 -0.29 10.47
C HIS A 11 4.34 -1.11 11.14
N MET A 12 4.61 -2.38 11.44
CA MET A 12 3.65 -3.34 12.01
C MET A 12 2.95 -2.83 13.27
N ASP A 13 3.69 -2.10 14.11
CA ASP A 13 3.20 -1.60 15.39
C ASP A 13 2.05 -0.59 15.27
N PHE A 14 1.83 -0.04 14.07
CA PHE A 14 0.83 1.01 13.82
C PHE A 14 -0.35 0.55 12.98
N ILE A 15 -0.46 -0.75 12.68
CA ILE A 15 -1.54 -1.28 11.83
C ILE A 15 -2.93 -0.84 12.31
N ALA A 16 -3.20 -0.89 13.61
CA ALA A 16 -4.49 -0.48 14.16
C ALA A 16 -4.79 1.02 13.95
N GLU A 17 -3.76 1.86 13.91
CA GLU A 17 -3.89 3.28 13.57
C GLU A 17 -4.18 3.46 12.08
N VAL A 18 -3.40 2.79 11.22
CA VAL A 18 -3.60 2.80 9.77
C VAL A 18 -5.04 2.39 9.41
N GLU A 19 -5.56 1.30 9.97
CA GLU A 19 -6.92 0.83 9.70
C GLU A 19 -8.00 1.82 10.13
N ARG A 20 -7.78 2.60 11.20
CA ARG A 20 -8.71 3.65 11.61
C ARG A 20 -8.74 4.80 10.61
N THR A 21 -7.60 5.13 10.00
CA THR A 21 -7.52 6.21 9.00
C THR A 21 -8.25 5.84 7.70
N PHE A 22 -8.33 4.56 7.33
CA PHE A 22 -8.96 4.13 6.07
C PHE A 22 -10.42 4.54 5.94
N LYS A 23 -11.18 4.60 7.04
CA LYS A 23 -12.59 5.02 7.02
C LYS A 23 -12.82 6.46 6.56
N MET A 24 -11.76 7.26 6.51
CA MET A 24 -11.80 8.66 6.06
C MET A 24 -11.37 8.84 4.60
N LEU A 25 -10.96 7.76 3.91
CA LEU A 25 -10.39 7.83 2.58
C LEU A 25 -11.45 7.56 1.50
N ASP A 26 -11.48 8.41 0.48
CA ASP A 26 -12.23 8.17 -0.76
C ASP A 26 -11.48 7.20 -1.71
N GLY A 27 -10.17 7.01 -1.48
CA GLY A 27 -9.30 6.16 -2.27
C GLY A 27 -7.92 6.01 -1.63
N ALA A 28 -7.19 4.96 -2.02
CA ALA A 28 -5.87 4.66 -1.48
C ALA A 28 -4.85 4.34 -2.58
N VAL A 29 -3.57 4.64 -2.29
CA VAL A 29 -2.43 4.16 -3.08
C VAL A 29 -1.60 3.24 -2.20
N LEU A 30 -1.60 1.95 -2.51
CA LEU A 30 -0.82 0.95 -1.80
C LEU A 30 0.56 0.81 -2.45
N ILE A 31 1.59 1.30 -1.76
CA ILE A 31 2.98 1.30 -2.26
C ILE A 31 3.67 -0.01 -1.88
N LEU A 32 4.13 -0.75 -2.89
CA LEU A 32 4.91 -1.98 -2.75
C LEU A 32 6.34 -1.75 -3.19
N SER A 33 7.29 -2.40 -2.55
CA SER A 33 8.66 -2.40 -3.06
C SER A 33 8.86 -3.54 -4.04
N ALA A 34 9.46 -3.24 -5.20
CA ALA A 34 9.87 -4.22 -6.20
C ALA A 34 10.88 -5.24 -5.64
N LYS A 35 11.74 -4.81 -4.71
CA LYS A 35 12.77 -5.68 -4.12
C LYS A 35 12.22 -6.57 -3.02
N GLU A 36 11.43 -6.00 -2.12
CA GLU A 36 10.91 -6.72 -0.96
C GLU A 36 9.62 -7.51 -1.28
N GLY A 37 8.91 -7.15 -2.35
CA GLY A 37 7.69 -7.81 -2.81
C GLY A 37 6.50 -7.64 -1.87
N ILE A 38 5.53 -8.54 -1.97
CA ILE A 38 4.34 -8.58 -1.12
C ILE A 38 4.70 -9.17 0.24
N GLN A 39 4.46 -8.41 1.31
CA GLN A 39 4.71 -8.83 2.68
C GLN A 39 3.42 -9.21 3.41
N ALA A 40 3.52 -9.76 4.61
CA ALA A 40 2.34 -10.11 5.42
C ALA A 40 1.47 -8.88 5.72
N GLN A 41 2.08 -7.75 6.11
CA GLN A 41 1.37 -6.48 6.31
C GLN A 41 0.66 -5.99 5.06
N THR A 42 1.29 -6.12 3.89
CA THR A 42 0.71 -5.72 2.62
C THR A 42 -0.62 -6.43 2.38
N LYS A 43 -0.66 -7.75 2.63
CA LYS A 43 -1.87 -8.55 2.46
C LYS A 43 -2.96 -8.13 3.46
N LEU A 44 -2.57 -7.86 4.70
CA LEU A 44 -3.50 -7.40 5.73
C LEU A 44 -4.16 -6.06 5.33
N LEU A 45 -3.34 -5.06 4.99
CA LEU A 45 -3.82 -3.74 4.59
C LEU A 45 -4.69 -3.81 3.32
N PHE A 46 -4.25 -4.57 2.32
CA PHE A 46 -5.02 -4.77 1.10
C PHE A 46 -6.38 -5.41 1.37
N ASN A 47 -6.43 -6.44 2.22
CA ASN A 47 -7.69 -7.08 2.61
C ASN A 47 -8.62 -6.11 3.35
N THR A 48 -8.08 -5.24 4.22
CA THR A 48 -8.88 -4.23 4.91
C THR A 48 -9.42 -3.17 3.95
N LEU A 49 -8.61 -2.69 3.01
CA LEU A 49 -9.06 -1.77 1.94
C LEU A 49 -10.18 -2.40 1.09
N GLN A 50 -10.05 -3.68 0.72
CA GLN A 50 -11.07 -4.41 -0.03
C GLN A 50 -12.37 -4.57 0.76
N LYS A 51 -12.29 -4.91 2.06
CA LYS A 51 -13.48 -5.03 2.94
C LYS A 51 -14.22 -3.70 3.09
N LEU A 52 -13.48 -2.59 3.11
CA LEU A 52 -14.04 -1.24 3.17
C LEU A 52 -14.47 -0.73 1.79
N GLN A 53 -14.28 -1.52 0.73
CA GLN A 53 -14.59 -1.18 -0.66
C GLN A 53 -13.91 0.13 -1.13
N ILE A 54 -12.72 0.43 -0.60
CA ILE A 54 -11.97 1.64 -0.96
C ILE A 54 -11.23 1.39 -2.28
N PRO A 55 -11.48 2.20 -3.33
CA PRO A 55 -10.72 2.11 -4.57
C PRO A 55 -9.22 2.24 -4.31
N THR A 56 -8.45 1.22 -4.69
CA THR A 56 -7.03 1.11 -4.35
C THR A 56 -6.19 0.98 -5.62
N ILE A 57 -5.26 1.91 -5.79
CA ILE A 57 -4.19 1.82 -6.80
C ILE A 57 -3.01 1.10 -6.17
N ILE A 58 -2.46 0.09 -6.84
CA ILE A 58 -1.21 -0.54 -6.44
C ILE A 58 -0.05 0.15 -7.16
N PHE A 59 0.93 0.63 -6.42
CA PHE A 59 2.12 1.28 -6.97
C PHE A 59 3.38 0.50 -6.59
N ILE A 60 4.09 -0.03 -7.59
CA ILE A 60 5.35 -0.74 -7.36
C ILE A 60 6.51 0.26 -7.46
N ASN A 61 7.22 0.45 -6.36
CA ASN A 61 8.32 1.39 -6.21
C ASN A 61 9.68 0.67 -6.11
N LYS A 62 10.79 1.41 -6.22
CA LYS A 62 12.17 0.92 -6.08
C LYS A 62 12.58 -0.12 -7.13
N ILE A 63 12.04 0.01 -8.35
CA ILE A 63 12.30 -0.89 -9.48
C ILE A 63 13.77 -0.85 -9.95
N ASP A 64 14.49 0.21 -9.60
CA ASP A 64 15.89 0.48 -9.90
C ASP A 64 16.88 -0.33 -9.05
N ARG A 65 16.42 -0.99 -7.98
CA ARG A 65 17.33 -1.67 -7.04
C ARG A 65 17.91 -2.94 -7.65
N ALA A 66 19.21 -3.17 -7.37
CA ALA A 66 19.89 -4.40 -7.74
C ALA A 66 19.16 -5.64 -7.20
N GLY A 67 19.00 -6.64 -8.08
CA GLY A 67 18.30 -7.90 -7.81
C GLY A 67 16.79 -7.88 -8.11
N VAL A 68 16.23 -6.76 -8.55
CA VAL A 68 14.85 -6.70 -9.04
C VAL A 68 14.77 -7.36 -10.43
N ASN A 69 13.86 -8.32 -10.59
CA ASN A 69 13.52 -8.90 -11.89
C ASN A 69 12.31 -8.16 -12.47
N LEU A 70 12.56 -7.30 -13.46
CA LEU A 70 11.54 -6.49 -14.12
C LEU A 70 10.59 -7.34 -15.00
N GLU A 71 11.06 -8.41 -15.62
CA GLU A 71 10.20 -9.30 -16.43
C GLU A 71 9.12 -10.00 -15.62
N ARG A 72 9.35 -10.19 -14.31
CA ARG A 72 8.33 -10.74 -13.41
C ARG A 72 7.33 -9.69 -12.93
N LEU A 73 7.67 -8.41 -13.05
CA LEU A 73 6.86 -7.29 -12.58
C LEU A 73 5.91 -6.74 -13.65
N TYR A 74 6.31 -6.79 -14.92
CA TYR A 74 5.50 -6.44 -16.09
C TYR A 74 4.64 -7.62 -16.54
#